data_AF-A0A379FLZ7-F1
#
_entry.id   AF-A0A379FLZ7-F1
#
_cell.length_a   1.000
_cell.length_b   1.000
_cell.length_c   1.000
_cell.angle_alpha   90.00
_cell.angle_beta   90.00
_cell.angle_gamma   90.00
#
_symmetry.space_group_name_H-M   'P 1'
#
loop_
_entity.id
_entity.type
_entity.pdbx_description
1 polymer ?
#
loop_
_entity_poly.entity_id
_entity_poly.type
_entity_poly.pdbx_seq_one_letter_code
_entity_poly.pdbx_strand_id
1 'polypeptide(L)' 'MCDYSLINAIEQLLVQVNGTVLHSDYNETVSLQIAIPATLEQEANDKLRDISRGALTLTSESQ' A
#
# COMPACT_ATOMS: atom_id res chain seq x y z
N MET A 1 0.58 4.34 7.30
CA MET A 1 1.76 5.22 7.42
C MET A 1 3.01 4.38 7.25
N CYS A 2 3.89 4.74 6.32
CA CYS A 2 5.10 3.98 5.97
C CYS A 2 6.36 4.86 5.93
N ASP A 3 7.52 4.23 6.00
CA ASP A 3 8.80 4.87 5.70
C ASP A 3 8.98 5.11 4.20
N TYR A 4 9.77 6.13 3.84
CA TYR A 4 10.11 6.42 2.45
C TYR A 4 10.78 5.24 1.74
N SER A 5 11.55 4.43 2.47
CA SER A 5 12.21 3.24 1.92
C SER A 5 11.23 2.19 1.41
N LEU A 6 9.98 2.21 1.89
CA LEU A 6 8.94 1.27 1.48
C LEU A 6 8.17 1.75 0.25
N ILE A 7 8.24 3.04 -0.13
CA ILE A 7 7.48 3.60 -1.25
C ILE A 7 7.74 2.81 -2.53
N ASN A 8 9.02 2.63 -2.89
CA ASN A 8 9.38 1.91 -4.11
C ASN A 8 8.85 0.46 -4.10
N ALA A 9 8.87 -0.20 -2.94
CA ALA A 9 8.34 -1.55 -2.80
C ALA A 9 6.80 -1.58 -2.91
N ILE A 10 6.11 -0.58 -2.36
CA ILE A 10 4.66 -0.43 -2.47
C ILE A 10 4.26 -0.14 -3.92
N GLU A 11 4.97 0.72 -4.64
CA GLU A 11 4.71 0.99 -6.05
C GLU A 11 4.88 -0.27 -6.92
N GLN A 12 5.95 -1.03 -6.70
CA GLN A 12 6.17 -2.31 -7.38
C GLN A 12 5.09 -3.34 -7.05
N LEU A 13 4.60 -3.34 -5.80
CA LEU A 13 3.48 -4.17 -5.40
C LEU A 13 2.20 -3.77 -6.14
N LEU A 14 1.88 -2.48 -6.18
CA LEU A 14 0.68 -1.98 -6.86
C LEU A 14 0.67 -2.39 -8.32
N VAL A 15 1.81 -2.29 -9.02
CA VAL A 15 1.91 -2.77 -10.41
C VAL A 15 1.57 -4.27 -10.52
N GLN A 16 2.01 -5.10 -9.58
CA GLN A 16 1.70 -6.55 -9.57
C GLN A 16 0.21 -6.83 -9.34
N VAL A 17 -0.44 -6.08 -8.44
CA VAL A 17 -1.85 -6.29 -8.09
C VAL A 17 -2.81 -5.45 -8.93
N ASN A 18 -2.35 -4.92 -10.08
CA ASN A 18 -3.11 -4.00 -10.92
C ASN A 18 -3.71 -2.81 -10.12
N GLY A 19 -2.98 -2.40 -9.10
CA GLY A 19 -3.27 -1.25 -8.26
C GLY A 19 -2.73 0.06 -8.84
N THR A 20 -3.20 1.17 -8.28
CA THR A 20 -2.75 2.51 -8.64
C THR A 20 -2.70 3.37 -7.38
N VAL A 21 -1.69 4.23 -7.29
CA VAL A 21 -1.64 5.26 -6.24
C VAL A 21 -2.60 6.38 -6.62
N LEU A 22 -3.60 6.64 -5.78
CA LEU A 22 -4.53 7.76 -5.93
C LEU A 22 -3.95 9.04 -5.32
N HIS A 23 -3.32 8.92 -4.16
CA HIS A 23 -2.74 10.05 -3.45
C HIS A 23 -1.50 9.64 -2.68
N SER A 24 -0.56 10.56 -2.55
CA SER A 24 0.67 10.37 -1.78
C SER A 24 0.91 11.61 -0.94
N ASP A 25 0.75 11.44 0.37
CA ASP A 25 1.01 12.48 1.34
C ASP A 25 2.35 12.21 2.05
N TYR A 26 3.24 13.18 1.96
CA TYR A 26 4.64 13.08 2.33
C TYR A 26 4.93 14.07 3.46
N ASN A 27 4.47 13.74 4.67
CA ASN A 27 4.69 14.51 5.91
C ASN A 27 5.72 13.79 6.82
N GLU A 28 5.64 13.95 8.14
CA GLU A 28 6.49 13.22 9.11
C GLU A 28 6.36 11.68 8.96
N THR A 29 5.23 11.22 8.41
CA THR A 29 4.99 9.84 8.00
C THR A 29 4.36 9.82 6.61
N VAL A 30 4.75 8.87 5.76
CA VAL A 30 4.20 8.77 4.40
C VAL A 30 2.84 8.07 4.44
N SER A 31 1.84 8.68 3.83
CA SER A 31 0.50 8.13 3.68
C SER A 31 0.18 7.96 2.20
N LEU A 32 0.02 6.70 1.77
CA LEU A 32 -0.30 6.35 0.40
C LEU A 32 -1.75 5.90 0.32
N GLN A 33 -2.53 6.58 -0.50
CA GLN A 33 -3.90 6.22 -0.82
C GLN A 33 -3.85 5.45 -2.14
N ILE A 34 -4.33 4.22 -2.14
CA ILE A 34 -4.19 3.28 -3.25
C ILE A 34 -5.56 2.74 -3.65
N ALA A 35 -5.77 2.57 -4.95
CA ALA A 35 -6.88 1.82 -5.51
C ALA A 35 -6.38 0.44 -5.94
N ILE A 36 -7.02 -0.62 -5.48
CA ILE A 36 -6.73 -1.99 -5.89
C ILE A 36 -8.03 -2.73 -6.20
N PRO A 37 -8.01 -3.77 -7.05
CA PRO A 37 -9.17 -4.63 -7.27
C PRO A 37 -9.54 -5.37 -5.99
N ALA A 38 -10.84 -5.39 -5.63
CA ALA A 38 -11.32 -6.08 -4.44
C ALA A 38 -10.95 -7.59 -4.42
N THR A 39 -10.82 -8.21 -5.59
CA THR A 39 -10.39 -9.61 -5.73
C THR A 39 -8.94 -9.84 -5.29
N LEU A 40 -8.11 -8.78 -5.30
CA LEU A 40 -6.69 -8.82 -4.96
C LEU A 40 -6.40 -8.15 -3.61
N GLU A 41 -7.43 -7.72 -2.88
CA GLU A 41 -7.29 -7.06 -1.57
C GLU A 41 -6.49 -7.92 -0.58
N GLN A 42 -6.83 -9.21 -0.48
CA GLN A 42 -6.13 -10.14 0.41
C GLN A 42 -4.67 -10.33 0.01
N GLU A 43 -4.39 -10.48 -1.28
CA GLU A 43 -3.03 -10.68 -1.79
C GLU A 43 -2.17 -9.42 -1.62
N ALA A 44 -2.74 -8.24 -1.92
CA ALA A 44 -2.09 -6.96 -1.69
C ALA A 44 -1.78 -6.75 -0.21
N ASN A 45 -2.72 -7.07 0.68
CA ASN A 45 -2.50 -6.96 2.13
C ASN A 45 -1.41 -7.92 2.63
N ASP A 46 -1.41 -9.17 2.15
CA ASP A 46 -0.37 -10.15 2.52
C ASP A 46 1.02 -9.70 2.07
N LYS A 47 1.15 -9.25 0.81
CA LYS A 47 2.40 -8.71 0.26
C LYS A 47 2.84 -7.41 0.95
N LEU A 48 1.92 -6.50 1.27
CA LEU A 48 2.25 -5.30 2.05
C LEU A 48 2.80 -5.68 3.43
N ARG A 49 2.18 -6.66 4.10
CA ARG A 49 2.66 -7.17 5.37
C ARG A 49 4.03 -7.84 5.21
N ASP A 50 4.28 -8.58 4.15
CA ASP A 50 5.61 -9.18 3.91
C ASP A 50 6.69 -8.11 3.70
N ILE A 51 6.45 -7.15 2.80
CA ILE A 51 7.37 -6.03 2.48
C ILE A 51 7.70 -5.21 3.73
N SER A 52 6.68 -4.93 4.54
CA SER A 52 6.81 -4.12 5.76
C SER A 52 7.15 -4.93 7.00
N ARG A 53 7.31 -6.26 6.87
CA ARG A 53 7.43 -7.22 7.99
C ARG A 53 6.32 -7.06 9.04
N GLY A 54 5.11 -6.72 8.59
CA GLY A 54 3.92 -6.55 9.39
C GLY A 54 3.70 -5.12 9.92
N ALA A 55 4.55 -4.16 9.56
CA ALA A 55 4.40 -2.78 9.99
C ALA A 55 3.30 -2.02 9.22
N LEU A 56 2.98 -2.45 7.99
CA LEU A 56 1.92 -1.87 7.17
C LEU A 56 0.70 -2.77 7.14
N THR A 57 -0.46 -2.12 7.25
CA THR A 57 -1.77 -2.76 7.11
C THR A 57 -2.57 -1.96 6.09
N LEU A 58 -3.21 -2.67 5.17
CA LEU A 58 -4.16 -2.07 4.22
C LEU A 58 -5.46 -1.83 4.98
N THR A 59 -5.87 -0.57 5.12
CA THR A 59 -7.18 -0.20 5.67
C THR A 59 -8.06 0.24 4.52
N SER A 60 -9.21 -0.40 4.35
CA SER A 60 -10.28 0.11 3.51
C SER A 60 -10.73 1.45 4.11
N GLU A 61 -10.69 2.52 3.33
CA GLU A 61 -11.44 3.72 3.70
C GLU A 61 -12.93 3.39 3.57
N SER A 62 -13.53 2.98 4.68
CA SER A 62 -14.97 3.05 4.85
C SER A 62 -15.34 4.53 4.94
N GLN A 63 -15.96 5.05 3.88
CA GLN A 63 -16.71 6.32 3.93
C GLN A 63 -17.77 6.29 5.03
#